data_AF-A0A661TQF8-F1
#
_entry.id   AF-A0A661TQF8-F1
#
_cell.length_a   1.000
_cell.length_b   1.000
_cell.length_c   1.000
_cell.angle_alpha   90.00
_cell.angle_beta   90.00
_cell.angle_gamma   90.00
#
_symmetry.space_group_name_H-M   'P 1'
#
loop_
_entity.id
_entity.type
_entity.pdbx_description
1 polymer ?
#
loop_
_entity_poly.entity_id
_entity_poly.type
_entity_poly.pdbx_seq_one_letter_code
_entity_poly.pdbx_strand_id
1 'polypeptide(L)'
;TVAIRPEKIKIEEIIKNFPSKIKENILEVSIKGITFLGSIMRVLVITKDNLEFLVDLPAGRFSWKGGEKAYIYLNPEEFVFLEKKN
;
A
#
# COMPACT_ATOMS: atom_id res chain seq x y z
N THR A 1 14.00 -7.87 -9.96
CA THR A 1 12.73 -7.18 -9.70
C THR A 1 12.34 -7.38 -8.24
N VAL A 2 11.83 -6.35 -7.57
CA VAL A 2 11.31 -6.47 -6.20
C VAL A 2 9.77 -6.57 -6.29
N ALA A 3 9.18 -7.50 -5.55
CA ALA A 3 7.74 -7.70 -5.51
C ALA A 3 7.25 -7.83 -4.07
N ILE A 4 6.03 -7.37 -3.81
CA ILE A 4 5.29 -7.56 -2.56
C ILE A 4 3.85 -7.88 -2.92
N ARG A 5 3.20 -8.72 -2.11
CA ARG A 5 1.80 -9.07 -2.34
C ARG A 5 0.87 -7.97 -1.81
N PRO A 6 -0.22 -7.62 -2.51
CA PRO A 6 -1.14 -6.55 -2.08
C PRO A 6 -1.67 -6.68 -0.65
N GLU A 7 -1.97 -7.90 -0.22
CA GLU A 7 -2.49 -8.22 1.12
C GLU A 7 -1.45 -8.10 2.25
N LYS A 8 -0.17 -7.95 1.90
CA LYS A 8 0.94 -7.77 2.85
C LYS A 8 1.28 -6.30 3.11
N ILE A 9 0.71 -5.40 2.32
CA ILE A 9 0.90 -3.96 2.47
C ILE A 9 -0.06 -3.46 3.55
N LYS A 10 0.49 -2.81 4.58
CA LYS A 10 -0.31 -2.22 5.66
C LYS A 10 -0.57 -0.75 5.35
N ILE A 11 -1.74 -0.27 5.73
CA ILE A 11 -2.05 1.16 5.67
C ILE A 11 -2.36 1.64 7.07
N GLU A 12 -1.73 2.74 7.49
CA GLU A 12 -2.12 3.44 8.71
C GLU A 12 -2.92 4.69 8.34
N GLU A 13 -4.20 4.66 8.68
CA GLU A 13 -4.88 5.90 9.01
C GLU A 13 -4.26 6.40 10.31
N ILE A 14 -3.71 7.62 10.28
CA ILE A 14 -3.21 8.38 11.43
C ILE A 14 -1.77 8.00 11.82
N ILE A 15 -0.83 8.83 11.33
CA ILE A 15 0.49 9.01 11.91
C ILE A 15 0.32 9.51 13.36
N LYS A 16 0.11 8.61 14.33
CA LYS A 16 0.27 8.94 15.74
C LYS A 16 1.11 7.93 16.52
N ASN A 17 1.21 6.66 16.09
CA ASN A 17 1.80 5.61 16.95
C ASN A 17 2.88 4.73 16.31
N PHE A 18 3.43 5.07 15.13
CA PHE A 18 4.59 4.33 14.64
C PHE A 18 5.86 4.68 15.45
N PRO A 19 6.56 3.68 16.03
CA PRO A 19 7.92 3.85 16.53
C PRO A 19 8.81 4.47 15.45
N SER A 20 9.76 5.33 15.83
CA SER A 20 10.62 6.07 14.90
C SER A 20 11.30 5.18 13.84
N LYS A 21 11.65 3.94 14.19
CA LYS A 21 12.25 2.93 13.30
C LYS A 21 11.33 2.46 12.16
N ILE A 22 10.01 2.63 12.28
CA ILE A 22 9.04 2.18 11.27
C ILE A 22 8.85 3.23 10.16
N LYS A 23 9.19 4.51 10.43
CA LYS A 23 8.97 5.62 9.49
C LYS A 23 9.77 5.51 8.19
N GLU A 24 10.91 4.82 8.20
CA GLU A 24 11.78 4.69 7.01
C GLU A 24 11.13 3.88 5.88
N ASN A 25 10.16 3.01 6.19
CA ASN A 25 9.48 2.18 5.21
C ASN A 25 8.02 2.61 4.97
N ILE A 26 7.73 3.89 5.24
CA ILE A 26 6.42 4.49 4.97
C ILE A 26 6.49 5.27 3.66
N LEU A 27 5.55 5.02 2.76
CA LEU A 27 5.40 5.75 1.50
C LEU A 27 4.11 6.57 1.51
N GLU A 28 4.21 7.83 1.11
CA GLU A 28 3.05 8.65 0.74
C GLU A 28 2.60 8.28 -0.67
N VAL A 29 1.32 7.92 -0.82
CA VAL A 29 0.69 7.54 -2.08
C VAL A 29 -0.61 8.30 -2.32
N SER A 30 -1.00 8.42 -3.58
CA SER A 30 -2.31 8.92 -3.99
C SER A 30 -3.19 7.76 -4.44
N ILE A 31 -4.46 7.79 -4.07
CA ILE A 31 -5.44 6.77 -4.45
C ILE A 31 -5.92 7.08 -5.88
N LYS A 32 -5.70 6.15 -6.80
CA LYS A 32 -6.19 6.25 -8.19
C LYS A 32 -7.56 5.62 -8.38
N GLY A 33 -7.83 4.52 -7.69
CA GLY A 33 -9.08 3.80 -7.86
C GLY A 33 -9.32 2.79 -6.75
N ILE A 34 -10.59 2.44 -6.56
CA ILE A 34 -11.03 1.51 -5.53
C ILE A 34 -11.98 0.50 -6.18
N THR A 35 -11.75 -0.78 -5.96
CA THR A 35 -12.60 -1.88 -6.41
C THR A 35 -13.00 -2.73 -5.22
N PHE A 36 -14.28 -3.06 -5.10
CA PHE A 36 -14.79 -3.95 -4.05
C PHE A 36 -14.92 -5.38 -4.59
N LEU A 37 -14.22 -6.30 -3.94
CA LEU A 37 -14.16 -7.73 -4.25
C LEU A 37 -14.76 -8.52 -3.06
N GLY A 38 -16.05 -8.31 -2.79
CA GLY A 38 -16.72 -8.87 -1.62
C GLY A 38 -16.22 -8.25 -0.33
N SER A 39 -15.59 -9.04 0.55
CA SER A 39 -15.03 -8.57 1.83
C SER A 39 -13.69 -7.84 1.67
N ILE A 40 -13.17 -7.74 0.46
CA ILE A 40 -11.89 -7.09 0.16
C ILE A 40 -12.14 -5.78 -0.59
N MET A 41 -11.51 -4.71 -0.13
CA MET A 41 -11.36 -3.44 -0.83
C MET A 41 -9.96 -3.40 -1.45
N ARG A 42 -9.88 -3.49 -2.77
CA ARG A 42 -8.64 -3.38 -3.52
C ARG A 42 -8.44 -1.95 -3.99
N VAL A 43 -7.32 -1.35 -3.60
CA VAL A 43 -6.98 0.04 -3.85
C VAL A 43 -5.82 0.10 -4.83
N LEU A 44 -6.01 0.75 -5.97
CA LEU A 44 -4.92 1.14 -6.86
C LEU A 44 -4.33 2.44 -6.35
N VAL A 45 -3.04 2.42 -6.03
CA VAL A 45 -2.30 3.59 -5.53
C VAL A 45 -1.16 3.95 -6.48
N ILE A 46 -0.76 5.21 -6.45
CA ILE A 46 0.38 5.74 -7.21
C ILE A 46 1.30 6.56 -6.32
N THR A 47 2.61 6.37 -6.45
CA THR A 47 3.62 7.20 -5.77
C THR A 47 3.90 8.50 -6.54
N LYS A 48 4.66 9.42 -5.93
CA LYS A 48 5.14 10.63 -6.62
C LYS A 48 6.05 10.33 -7.82
N ASP A 49 6.71 9.18 -7.80
CA ASP A 49 7.60 8.71 -8.86
C ASP A 49 6.85 7.87 -9.93
N ASN A 50 5.52 7.97 -9.97
CA ASN A 50 4.63 7.25 -10.89
C ASN A 50 4.70 5.71 -10.80
N LEU A 51 5.09 5.17 -9.65
CA LEU A 51 5.00 3.72 -9.40
C LEU A 51 3.57 3.38 -8.99
N GLU A 52 2.96 2.44 -9.72
CA GLU A 52 1.60 1.95 -9.45
C GLU A 52 1.64 0.55 -8.87
N PHE A 53 0.81 0.31 -7.86
CA PHE A 53 0.61 -1.01 -7.28
C PHE A 53 -0.74 -1.10 -6.56
N LEU A 54 -1.11 -2.33 -6.23
CA LEU A 54 -2.38 -2.65 -5.57
C LEU A 54 -2.15 -2.86 -4.07
N VAL A 55 -3.12 -2.44 -3.27
CA VAL A 55 -3.19 -2.74 -1.84
C VAL A 55 -4.56 -3.35 -1.53
N ASP A 56 -4.58 -4.47 -0.81
CA ASP A 56 -5.81 -5.14 -0.42
C ASP A 56 -6.10 -4.88 1.06
N LEU A 57 -7.31 -4.39 1.35
CA LEU A 57 -7.78 -4.05 2.68
C LEU A 57 -9.12 -4.70 2.99
N PRO A 58 -9.51 -4.85 4.27
CA PRO A 58 -10.87 -5.20 4.64
C PRO A 58 -11.86 -4.15 4.15
N ALA A 59 -12.92 -4.59 3.45
CA ALA A 59 -14.01 -3.72 3.05
C ALA A 59 -14.73 -3.12 4.27
N GLY A 60 -15.15 -1.86 4.18
CA GLY A 60 -15.93 -1.17 5.22
C GLY A 60 -15.11 -0.55 6.37
N ARG A 61 -13.79 -0.72 6.40
CA ARG A 61 -12.94 -0.06 7.40
C ARG A 61 -12.52 1.36 7.02
N PHE A 62 -12.48 1.66 5.73
CA PHE A 62 -11.97 2.93 5.18
C PHE A 62 -13.02 3.55 4.27
N SER A 63 -13.13 4.89 4.28
CA SER A 63 -14.04 5.65 3.42
C SER A 63 -13.26 6.53 2.45
N TRP A 64 -12.30 5.95 1.74
CA TRP A 64 -11.45 6.71 0.82
C TRP A 64 -12.12 7.02 -0.52
N LYS A 65 -11.64 8.09 -1.14
CA LYS A 65 -12.01 8.50 -2.51
C LYS A 65 -10.78 8.62 -3.40
N GLY A 66 -10.99 8.49 -4.71
CA GLY A 66 -9.95 8.79 -5.70
C GLY A 66 -9.41 10.22 -5.52
N GLY A 67 -8.09 10.37 -5.57
CA GLY A 67 -7.38 11.62 -5.35
C GLY A 67 -6.92 11.86 -3.91
N GLU A 68 -7.42 11.10 -2.92
CA GLU A 68 -6.96 11.22 -1.54
C GLU A 68 -5.55 10.63 -1.35
N LYS A 69 -4.85 11.15 -0.34
CA LYS A 69 -3.51 10.67 0.03
C LYS A 69 -3.60 9.65 1.15
N ALA A 70 -2.72 8.65 1.11
CA ALA A 70 -2.56 7.66 2.16
C ALA A 70 -1.08 7.43 2.48
N TYR A 71 -0.80 6.95 3.69
CA TYR A 71 0.53 6.52 4.11
C TYR A 71 0.54 5.00 4.27
N ILE A 72 1.30 4.32 3.41
CA ILE A 72 1.39 2.87 3.43
C ILE A 72 2.71 2.45 4.06
N TYR A 73 2.70 1.33 4.77
CA TYR A 73 3.90 0.70 5.31
C TYR A 73 4.22 -0.57 4.51
N LEU A 74 5.44 -0.63 4.01
CA LEU A 74 5.98 -1.81 3.32
C LEU A 74 6.90 -2.56 4.28
N ASN A 75 6.47 -3.72 4.79
CA ASN A 75 7.33 -4.53 5.64
C ASN A 75 8.48 -5.12 4.81
N PRO A 76 9.76 -4.82 5.13
CA PRO A 76 10.90 -5.33 4.37
C PRO A 76 10.95 -6.86 4.28
N GLU A 77 10.45 -7.56 5.31
CA GLU A 77 10.44 -9.02 5.38
C GLU A 77 9.44 -9.68 4.41
N GLU A 78 8.49 -8.92 3.86
CA GLU A 78 7.48 -9.42 2.93
C GLU A 78 7.90 -9.25 1.46
N PHE A 79 9.07 -8.63 1.20
CA PHE A 79 9.59 -8.49 -0.16
C PHE A 79 10.15 -9.81 -0.70
N VAL A 80 9.87 -10.06 -1.96
CA VAL A 80 10.46 -11.13 -2.75
C VAL A 80 11.36 -10.52 -3.81
N PHE A 81 12.61 -10.99 -3.85
CA PHE A 81 13.59 -10.61 -4.86
C PHE A 81 13.55 -11.64 -5.99
N LEU A 82 13.08 -11.21 -7.15
CA LEU A 82 13.00 -12.03 -8.34
C LEU A 82 14.22 -11.76 -9.22
N GLU A 83 15.00 -12.80 -9.48
CA GLU A 83 16.06 -12.76 -10.47
C GLU A 83 15.47 -12.59 -11.87
N LYS A 84 16.03 -11.67 -12.64
CA LYS A 84 15.66 -11.50 -14.03
C LYS A 84 16.41 -12.57 -14.82
N LYS A 85 15.73 -13.65 -15.22
CA LYS A 85 16.30 -14.57 -16.20
C LYS A 85 16.32 -13.87 -17.56
N ASN A 86 17.52 -13.70 -18.10
CA ASN A 86 17.73 -13.24 -19.48
C ASN A 86 17.29 -14.33 -20.45
#